data_AF-A0A523S0S1-F1
#
_entry.id   AF-A0A523S0S1-F1
#
_cell.length_a   1.000
_cell.length_b   1.000
_cell.length_c   1.000
_cell.angle_alpha   90.00
_cell.angle_beta   90.00
_cell.angle_gamma   90.00
#
_symmetry.space_group_name_H-M   'P 1'
#
loop_
_entity.id
_entity.type
_entity.pdbx_description
1 polymer ?
#
loop_
_entity_poly.entity_id
_entity_poly.type
_entity_poly.pdbx_seq_one_letter_code
_entity_poly.pdbx_strand_id
1 'polypeptide(L)'
;MVERLRTDRTEHIDKFTEVLEEVNFPEDDLSENQIDKLFWHMRRVMHNRALGSNLYSSIGIQSFNNGLRILFDESISLVRRIDSFLTLGGIGRVTTSHFLFMRNPEKYPLTTMATREVLGLDESQLTDAVDDASQIYNIATNNPQHERTIKILGDIVIFSKAKEILEVNDFYAVNLLLWDESRERTIPESNEDLEEYQDSLMLASRESDLQEYLANHPNLIEEGLELIEKEKPVGSAGRIDLLMRDSTGRNVVVETKKGRSNDSVVGQTSRYMGWVSQNMDGPVRGIIVVADPDDRLLLAVAAHPTLSVKYYRKFYRLSDNPFNDNS
;
A
#
# COMPACT_ATOMS: atom_id res chain seq x y z
N MET A 1 25.84 7.05 2.96
CA MET A 1 24.37 7.00 2.83
C MET A 1 23.86 5.56 2.92
N VAL A 2 24.44 4.63 2.14
CA VAL A 2 24.15 3.18 2.20
C VAL A 2 24.41 2.56 3.58
N GLU A 3 25.54 2.87 4.23
CA GLU A 3 25.87 2.36 5.59
C GLU A 3 24.83 2.77 6.65
N ARG A 4 24.32 4.01 6.56
CA ARG A 4 23.37 4.61 7.53
C ARG A 4 21.94 4.09 7.31
N LEU A 5 21.56 3.86 6.05
CA LEU A 5 20.30 3.20 5.68
C LEU A 5 20.28 1.72 6.06
N ARG A 6 21.45 1.06 6.03
CA ARG A 6 21.64 -0.29 6.59
C ARG A 6 21.35 -0.32 8.09
N THR A 7 21.94 0.60 8.87
CA THR A 7 21.80 0.60 10.33
C THR A 7 20.37 0.82 10.80
N ASP A 8 19.67 1.81 10.23
CA ASP A 8 18.31 2.21 10.65
C ASP A 8 17.25 1.15 10.34
N ARG A 9 17.39 0.43 9.22
CA ARG A 9 16.44 -0.63 8.84
C ARG A 9 16.70 -1.95 9.58
N THR A 10 17.96 -2.27 9.88
CA THR A 10 18.27 -3.45 10.70
C THR A 10 17.72 -3.28 12.13
N GLU A 11 17.80 -2.08 12.70
CA GLU A 11 17.20 -1.79 14.02
C GLU A 11 15.69 -2.11 14.05
N HIS A 12 14.97 -1.86 12.97
CA HIS A 12 13.54 -2.19 12.91
C HIS A 12 13.23 -3.68 12.75
N ILE A 13 14.14 -4.48 12.19
CA ILE A 13 14.04 -5.95 12.19
C ILE A 13 14.27 -6.48 13.60
N ASP A 14 15.27 -5.94 14.30
CA ASP A 14 15.57 -6.31 15.68
C ASP A 14 14.40 -5.95 16.60
N LYS A 15 13.89 -4.73 16.50
CA LYS A 15 12.71 -4.28 17.27
C LYS A 15 11.44 -5.06 16.96
N PHE A 16 11.25 -5.50 15.71
CA PHE A 16 10.16 -6.43 15.37
C PHE A 16 10.28 -7.75 16.14
N THR A 17 11.50 -8.27 16.26
CA THR A 17 11.79 -9.49 17.02
C THR A 17 11.57 -9.26 18.52
N GLU A 18 12.05 -8.14 19.07
CA GLU A 18 11.82 -7.77 20.48
C GLU A 18 10.33 -7.74 20.82
N VAL A 19 9.46 -7.20 19.94
CA VAL A 19 8.00 -7.19 20.18
C VAL A 19 7.43 -8.60 20.29
N LEU A 20 7.95 -9.59 19.55
CA LEU A 20 7.51 -10.98 19.67
C LEU A 20 8.01 -11.61 21.00
N GLU A 21 9.26 -11.32 21.37
CA GLU A 21 9.90 -11.84 22.58
C GLU A 21 9.30 -11.27 23.87
N GLU A 22 8.94 -9.97 23.89
CA GLU A 22 8.25 -9.32 25.02
C GLU A 22 6.95 -10.03 25.41
N VAL A 23 6.34 -10.74 24.48
CA VAL A 23 5.06 -11.46 24.63
C VAL A 23 5.27 -12.96 24.69
N ASN A 24 6.51 -13.44 24.65
CA ASN A 24 6.77 -14.87 24.57
C ASN A 24 6.00 -15.56 23.40
N PHE A 25 5.82 -14.84 22.28
CA PHE A 25 5.16 -15.40 21.10
C PHE A 25 6.03 -16.55 20.52
N PRO A 26 5.47 -17.72 20.15
CA PRO A 26 4.05 -18.01 19.90
C PRO A 26 3.23 -18.55 21.07
N GLU A 27 3.80 -18.71 22.27
CA GLU A 27 3.09 -19.31 23.40
C GLU A 27 1.90 -18.45 23.84
N ASP A 28 2.06 -17.12 23.87
CA ASP A 28 0.99 -16.17 24.17
C ASP A 28 0.53 -15.39 22.92
N ASP A 29 -0.72 -14.89 22.96
CA ASP A 29 -1.30 -14.07 21.89
C ASP A 29 -0.77 -12.63 21.93
N LEU A 30 -0.45 -12.09 20.75
CA LEU A 30 -0.20 -10.67 20.56
C LEU A 30 -1.48 -9.87 20.76
N SER A 31 -1.37 -8.80 21.54
CA SER A 31 -2.43 -7.77 21.65
C SER A 31 -2.52 -6.89 20.40
N GLU A 32 -3.61 -6.16 20.26
CA GLU A 32 -3.82 -5.21 19.17
C GLU A 32 -2.67 -4.20 19.06
N ASN A 33 -2.26 -3.61 20.19
CA ASN A 33 -1.14 -2.67 20.26
C ASN A 33 0.19 -3.31 19.79
N GLN A 34 0.43 -4.58 20.13
CA GLN A 34 1.65 -5.28 19.70
C GLN A 34 1.63 -5.60 18.21
N ILE A 35 0.48 -6.02 17.68
CA ILE A 35 0.31 -6.22 16.25
C ILE A 35 0.55 -4.89 15.51
N ASP A 36 -0.01 -3.77 16.00
CA ASP A 36 0.25 -2.44 15.45
C ASP A 36 1.73 -2.05 15.49
N LYS A 37 2.45 -2.39 16.57
CA LYS A 37 3.92 -2.22 16.66
C LYS A 37 4.65 -3.07 15.63
N LEU A 38 4.29 -4.34 15.44
CA LEU A 38 4.88 -5.19 14.39
C LEU A 38 4.73 -4.50 13.03
N PHE A 39 3.50 -4.12 12.67
CA PHE A 39 3.23 -3.39 11.43
C PHE A 39 4.00 -2.06 11.32
N TRP A 40 4.20 -1.35 12.44
CA TRP A 40 4.98 -0.11 12.51
C TRP A 40 6.45 -0.33 12.18
N HIS A 41 7.06 -1.42 12.67
CA HIS A 41 8.44 -1.78 12.37
C HIS A 41 8.60 -2.26 10.92
N MET A 42 7.68 -3.09 10.45
CA MET A 42 7.63 -3.53 9.05
C MET A 42 7.60 -2.33 8.09
N ARG A 43 6.74 -1.34 8.33
CA ARG A 43 6.70 -0.09 7.55
C ARG A 43 8.01 0.71 7.60
N ARG A 44 8.81 0.52 8.66
CA ARG A 44 10.14 1.10 8.88
C ARG A 44 11.20 0.53 7.92
N VAL A 45 11.22 -0.80 7.87
CA VAL A 45 12.14 -1.59 7.04
C VAL A 45 11.86 -1.40 5.57
N MET A 46 10.58 -1.28 5.23
CA MET A 46 10.14 -0.94 3.90
C MET A 46 9.02 0.06 3.98
N HIS A 47 9.13 1.15 3.19
CA HIS A 47 8.08 2.13 2.95
C HIS A 47 6.88 1.50 2.19
N ASN A 48 6.38 0.39 2.70
CA ASN A 48 5.41 -0.50 2.11
C ASN A 48 4.03 -0.06 2.61
N ARG A 49 3.38 0.75 1.78
CA ARG A 49 2.10 1.41 2.06
C ARG A 49 0.90 0.45 2.08
N ALA A 50 1.08 -0.80 1.65
CA ALA A 50 0.01 -1.80 1.59
C ALA A 50 -0.25 -2.51 2.95
N LEU A 51 0.61 -2.33 3.95
CA LEU A 51 0.40 -2.89 5.29
C LEU A 51 -0.46 -1.94 6.14
N GLY A 52 -1.77 -2.03 5.95
CA GLY A 52 -2.75 -1.34 6.79
C GLY A 52 -2.91 -2.03 8.15
N SER A 53 -2.93 -1.24 9.24
CA SER A 53 -3.29 -1.70 10.59
C SER A 53 -4.69 -2.32 10.65
N ASN A 54 -5.57 -2.01 9.70
CA ASN A 54 -6.94 -2.55 9.68
C ASN A 54 -7.03 -4.04 9.26
N LEU A 55 -5.91 -4.67 8.88
CA LEU A 55 -5.89 -6.03 8.37
C LEU A 55 -6.38 -7.03 9.44
N TYR A 56 -5.79 -7.00 10.63
CA TYR A 56 -6.20 -7.88 11.73
C TYR A 56 -7.60 -7.52 12.28
N SER A 57 -8.01 -6.25 12.20
CA SER A 57 -9.34 -5.81 12.63
C SER A 57 -10.47 -6.47 11.83
N SER A 58 -10.24 -6.73 10.52
CA SER A 58 -11.20 -7.43 9.65
C SER A 58 -11.15 -8.96 9.77
N ILE A 59 -9.97 -9.52 10.07
CA ILE A 59 -9.71 -10.96 10.18
C ILE A 59 -10.10 -11.50 11.57
N GLY A 60 -10.05 -10.62 12.57
CA GLY A 60 -10.12 -10.97 13.99
C GLY A 60 -8.72 -11.26 14.56
N ILE A 61 -8.43 -10.67 15.73
CA ILE A 61 -7.12 -10.74 16.38
C ILE A 61 -6.66 -12.18 16.66
N GLN A 62 -7.57 -13.05 17.06
CA GLN A 62 -7.26 -14.46 17.36
C GLN A 62 -6.91 -15.24 16.10
N SER A 63 -7.68 -15.06 15.03
CA SER A 63 -7.42 -15.67 13.72
C SER A 63 -6.08 -15.20 13.16
N PHE A 64 -5.75 -13.92 13.33
CA PHE A 64 -4.48 -13.35 12.90
C PHE A 64 -3.29 -13.93 13.68
N ASN A 65 -3.38 -14.01 15.01
CA ASN A 65 -2.37 -14.66 15.85
C ASN A 65 -2.12 -16.11 15.43
N ASN A 66 -3.18 -16.90 15.26
CA ASN A 66 -3.06 -18.28 14.79
C ASN A 66 -2.40 -18.38 13.41
N GLY A 67 -2.73 -17.46 12.51
CA GLY A 67 -2.08 -17.35 11.21
C GLY A 67 -0.58 -17.08 11.32
N LEU A 68 -0.17 -16.14 12.17
CA LEU A 68 1.25 -15.84 12.40
C LEU A 68 1.99 -17.02 13.05
N ARG A 69 1.36 -17.75 13.98
CA ARG A 69 1.96 -18.95 14.59
C ARG A 69 2.31 -19.97 13.50
N ILE A 70 1.33 -20.28 12.65
CA ILE A 70 1.55 -21.20 11.53
C ILE A 70 2.58 -20.63 10.57
N LEU A 71 2.53 -19.33 10.25
CA LEU A 71 3.47 -18.71 9.33
C LEU A 71 4.92 -18.79 9.84
N PHE A 72 5.16 -18.72 11.15
CA PHE A 72 6.51 -18.71 11.74
C PHE A 72 7.01 -20.07 12.24
N ASP A 73 6.15 -21.09 12.32
CA ASP A 73 6.54 -22.43 12.74
C ASP A 73 7.34 -23.16 11.65
N GLU A 74 8.66 -23.26 11.84
CA GLU A 74 9.56 -23.92 10.88
C GLU A 74 9.42 -25.45 10.82
N SER A 75 8.68 -26.08 11.75
CA SER A 75 8.37 -27.51 11.67
C SER A 75 7.33 -27.82 10.58
N ILE A 76 6.59 -26.80 10.12
CA ILE A 76 5.61 -26.89 9.04
C ILE A 76 6.30 -26.55 7.71
N SER A 77 5.95 -27.27 6.64
CA SER A 77 6.49 -26.97 5.30
C SER A 77 6.14 -25.54 4.86
N LEU A 78 7.09 -24.85 4.23
CA LEU A 78 6.91 -23.46 3.79
C LEU A 78 5.66 -23.26 2.93
N VAL A 79 5.35 -24.24 2.06
CA VAL A 79 4.13 -24.25 1.26
C VAL A 79 2.89 -24.13 2.14
N ARG A 80 2.75 -24.99 3.16
CA ARG A 80 1.58 -25.00 4.04
C ARG A 80 1.51 -23.76 4.93
N ARG A 81 2.66 -23.24 5.38
CA ARG A 81 2.76 -22.01 6.17
C ARG A 81 2.20 -20.80 5.39
N ILE A 82 2.66 -20.61 4.16
CA ILE A 82 2.22 -19.53 3.28
C ILE A 82 0.74 -19.69 2.90
N ASP A 83 0.34 -20.90 2.50
CA ASP A 83 -1.01 -21.18 2.01
C ASP A 83 -2.06 -20.98 3.12
N SER A 84 -1.75 -21.43 4.34
CA SER A 84 -2.59 -21.19 5.51
C SER A 84 -2.72 -19.70 5.82
N PHE A 85 -1.62 -18.94 5.79
CA PHE A 85 -1.66 -17.51 6.07
C PHE A 85 -2.46 -16.72 5.03
N LEU A 86 -2.35 -17.08 3.75
CA LEU A 86 -3.12 -16.46 2.66
C LEU A 86 -4.64 -16.74 2.74
N THR A 87 -5.05 -17.73 3.52
CA THR A 87 -6.46 -18.09 3.71
C THR A 87 -7.19 -17.14 4.66
N LEU A 88 -6.48 -16.37 5.48
CA LEU A 88 -7.07 -15.44 6.45
C LEU A 88 -7.89 -14.29 5.81
N GLY A 89 -7.82 -14.10 4.48
CA GLY A 89 -8.53 -13.03 3.77
C GLY A 89 -7.86 -11.66 3.95
N GLY A 90 -7.85 -10.83 2.91
CA GLY A 90 -7.16 -9.52 2.95
C GLY A 90 -5.62 -9.60 2.95
N ILE A 91 -5.03 -10.78 3.18
CA ILE A 91 -3.58 -11.01 3.12
C ILE A 91 -3.14 -11.32 1.69
N GLY A 92 -2.15 -10.56 1.20
CA GLY A 92 -1.57 -10.70 -0.13
C GLY A 92 -0.10 -11.14 -0.10
N ARG A 93 0.46 -11.40 -1.29
CA ARG A 93 1.84 -11.89 -1.48
C ARG A 93 2.88 -11.04 -0.77
N VAL A 94 2.77 -9.73 -0.94
CA VAL A 94 3.72 -8.76 -0.36
C VAL A 94 3.69 -8.82 1.16
N THR A 95 2.50 -8.82 1.77
CA THR A 95 2.35 -8.89 3.22
C THR A 95 2.93 -10.19 3.78
N THR A 96 2.64 -11.32 3.15
CA THR A 96 3.20 -12.63 3.55
C THR A 96 4.72 -12.64 3.46
N SER A 97 5.28 -12.19 2.33
CA SER A 97 6.74 -12.07 2.16
C SER A 97 7.37 -11.13 3.18
N HIS A 98 6.69 -10.03 3.54
CA HIS A 98 7.19 -9.09 4.53
C HIS A 98 7.25 -9.68 5.94
N PHE A 99 6.23 -10.43 6.38
CA PHE A 99 6.29 -11.11 7.67
C PHE A 99 7.39 -12.18 7.69
N LEU A 100 7.56 -12.96 6.62
CA LEU A 100 8.64 -13.94 6.51
C LEU A 100 10.03 -13.27 6.55
N PHE A 101 10.22 -12.20 5.78
CA PHE A 101 11.46 -11.43 5.75
C PHE A 101 11.80 -10.83 7.11
N MET A 102 10.82 -10.21 7.78
CA MET A 102 11.01 -9.60 9.09
C MET A 102 11.33 -10.63 10.16
N ARG A 103 10.81 -11.85 10.01
CA ARG A 103 11.15 -12.97 10.90
C ARG A 103 12.54 -13.52 10.66
N ASN A 104 12.95 -13.64 9.39
CA ASN A 104 14.27 -14.17 9.03
C ASN A 104 14.72 -13.64 7.65
N PRO A 105 15.45 -12.51 7.60
CA PRO A 105 15.91 -11.92 6.35
C PRO A 105 17.08 -12.69 5.70
N GLU A 106 17.68 -13.66 6.38
CA GLU A 106 18.70 -14.53 5.79
C GLU A 106 18.07 -15.60 4.88
N LYS A 107 16.86 -16.05 5.25
CA LYS A 107 16.14 -17.18 4.64
C LYS A 107 15.02 -16.77 3.69
N TYR A 108 14.43 -15.60 3.88
CA TYR A 108 13.29 -15.17 3.08
C TYR A 108 13.53 -13.78 2.50
N PRO A 109 13.27 -13.57 1.20
CA PRO A 109 13.30 -12.26 0.56
C PRO A 109 12.04 -11.45 0.80
N LEU A 110 12.19 -10.14 0.63
CA LEU A 110 11.08 -9.20 0.59
C LEU A 110 10.71 -8.86 -0.86
N THR A 111 9.56 -9.34 -1.33
CA THR A 111 9.21 -9.25 -2.75
C THR A 111 8.17 -8.14 -2.95
N THR A 112 8.56 -7.09 -3.70
CA THR A 112 7.67 -5.96 -4.05
C THR A 112 7.54 -5.86 -5.56
N MET A 113 6.64 -5.01 -6.06
CA MET A 113 6.55 -4.74 -7.50
C MET A 113 7.84 -4.09 -7.99
N ALA A 114 8.30 -3.05 -7.30
CA ALA A 114 9.53 -2.32 -7.63
C ALA A 114 10.78 -3.22 -7.72
N THR A 115 11.00 -4.14 -6.77
CA THR A 115 12.17 -5.02 -6.84
C THR A 115 12.06 -6.07 -7.95
N ARG A 116 10.84 -6.49 -8.31
CA ARG A 116 10.62 -7.40 -9.43
C ARG A 116 10.81 -6.71 -10.78
N GLU A 117 10.40 -5.45 -10.91
CA GLU A 117 10.64 -4.64 -12.11
C GLU A 117 12.13 -4.41 -12.35
N VAL A 118 12.91 -4.21 -11.29
CA VAL A 118 14.38 -4.11 -11.41
C VAL A 118 15.00 -5.37 -12.01
N LEU A 119 14.51 -6.55 -11.61
CA LEU A 119 15.00 -7.81 -12.15
C LEU A 119 14.65 -8.01 -13.63
N GLY A 120 13.62 -7.32 -14.15
CA GLY A 120 13.32 -7.26 -15.58
C GLY A 120 13.04 -8.63 -16.22
N LEU A 121 12.51 -9.58 -15.46
CA LEU A 121 12.32 -10.96 -15.92
C LEU A 121 11.17 -11.11 -16.90
N ASP A 122 11.38 -11.91 -17.94
CA ASP A 122 10.34 -12.27 -18.91
C ASP A 122 9.44 -13.42 -18.41
N GLU A 123 8.37 -13.70 -19.15
CA GLU A 123 7.39 -14.74 -18.80
C GLU A 123 8.01 -16.15 -18.74
N SER A 124 8.97 -16.46 -19.61
CA SER A 124 9.66 -17.76 -19.60
C SER A 124 10.46 -17.92 -18.31
N GLN A 125 11.21 -16.90 -17.91
CA GLN A 125 12.00 -16.92 -16.68
C GLN A 125 11.12 -17.01 -15.43
N LEU A 126 9.94 -16.38 -15.45
CA LEU A 126 8.96 -16.51 -14.37
C LEU A 126 8.37 -17.93 -14.30
N THR A 127 8.11 -18.57 -15.44
CA THR A 127 7.67 -19.97 -15.50
C THR A 127 8.77 -20.92 -15.00
N ASP A 128 10.01 -20.74 -15.45
CA ASP A 128 11.14 -21.56 -14.99
C ASP A 128 11.31 -21.47 -13.47
N ALA A 129 11.16 -20.27 -12.89
CA ALA A 129 11.21 -20.08 -11.44
C ALA A 129 10.08 -20.81 -10.69
N VAL A 130 8.89 -20.89 -11.29
CA VAL A 130 7.76 -21.65 -10.73
C VAL A 130 8.00 -23.16 -10.82
N ASP A 131 8.61 -23.63 -11.90
CA ASP A 131 8.97 -25.04 -12.06
C ASP A 131 10.07 -25.45 -11.08
N ASP A 132 11.10 -24.63 -10.94
CA ASP A 132 12.15 -24.79 -9.92
C ASP A 132 11.54 -24.81 -8.50
N ALA A 133 10.65 -23.87 -8.19
CA ALA A 133 9.95 -23.82 -6.91
C ALA A 133 9.10 -25.08 -6.67
N SER A 134 8.48 -25.62 -7.71
CA SER A 134 7.67 -26.83 -7.63
C SER A 134 8.49 -28.05 -7.20
N GLN A 135 9.73 -28.15 -7.68
CA GLN A 135 10.67 -29.19 -7.29
C GLN A 135 11.24 -28.95 -5.90
N ILE A 136 11.79 -27.76 -5.65
CA ILE A 136 12.46 -27.39 -4.38
C ILE A 136 11.52 -27.56 -3.19
N TYR A 137 10.26 -27.14 -3.33
CA TYR A 137 9.29 -27.13 -2.23
C TYR A 137 8.30 -28.30 -2.27
N ASN A 138 8.51 -29.29 -3.15
CA ASN A 138 7.65 -30.46 -3.30
C ASN A 138 6.16 -30.07 -3.41
N ILE A 139 5.83 -29.15 -4.32
CA ILE A 139 4.49 -28.57 -4.43
C ILE A 139 3.44 -29.63 -4.73
N ALA A 140 3.76 -30.64 -5.55
CA ALA A 140 2.85 -31.74 -5.86
C ALA A 140 2.37 -32.50 -4.61
N THR A 141 3.24 -32.65 -3.61
CA THR A 141 2.92 -33.32 -2.34
C THR A 141 2.24 -32.38 -1.35
N ASN A 142 2.59 -31.09 -1.35
CA ASN A 142 2.02 -30.11 -0.43
C ASN A 142 0.70 -29.50 -0.90
N ASN A 143 0.38 -29.61 -2.20
CA ASN A 143 -0.88 -29.25 -2.85
C ASN A 143 -1.50 -27.90 -2.38
N PRO A 144 -0.82 -26.76 -2.65
CA PRO A 144 -1.29 -25.45 -2.21
C PRO A 144 -2.66 -25.12 -2.83
N GLN A 145 -3.53 -24.51 -2.03
CA GLN A 145 -4.86 -24.11 -2.48
C GLN A 145 -4.84 -22.77 -3.24
N HIS A 146 -3.84 -21.92 -2.99
CA HIS A 146 -3.73 -20.60 -3.62
C HIS A 146 -2.62 -20.56 -4.67
N GLU A 147 -2.94 -20.12 -5.89
CA GLU A 147 -1.95 -19.80 -6.93
C GLU A 147 -0.91 -18.77 -6.42
N ARG A 148 -1.34 -17.88 -5.52
CA ARG A 148 -0.48 -16.90 -4.84
C ARG A 148 0.64 -17.55 -4.02
N THR A 149 0.42 -18.74 -3.45
CA THR A 149 1.46 -19.50 -2.74
C THR A 149 2.59 -19.86 -3.68
N ILE A 150 2.24 -20.42 -4.85
CA ILE A 150 3.21 -20.80 -5.89
C ILE A 150 4.02 -19.58 -6.34
N LYS A 151 3.34 -18.45 -6.57
CA LYS A 151 4.01 -17.20 -6.97
C LYS A 151 4.99 -16.66 -5.93
N ILE A 152 4.68 -16.78 -4.62
CA ILE A 152 5.62 -16.38 -3.56
C ILE A 152 6.84 -17.31 -3.57
N LEU A 153 6.65 -18.62 -3.70
CA LEU A 153 7.75 -19.58 -3.74
C LEU A 153 8.65 -19.37 -4.96
N GLY A 154 8.06 -19.05 -6.12
CA GLY A 154 8.81 -18.65 -7.32
C GLY A 154 9.63 -17.37 -7.09
N ASP A 155 9.06 -16.35 -6.43
CA ASP A 155 9.83 -15.17 -6.06
C ASP A 155 11.01 -15.52 -5.14
N ILE A 156 10.85 -16.48 -4.21
CA ILE A 156 11.96 -16.93 -3.34
C ILE A 156 13.10 -17.54 -4.17
N VAL A 157 12.77 -18.37 -5.16
CA VAL A 157 13.77 -18.96 -6.07
C VAL A 157 14.50 -17.87 -6.85
N ILE A 158 13.77 -16.92 -7.42
CA ILE A 158 14.33 -15.78 -8.19
C ILE A 158 15.33 -15.00 -7.33
N PHE A 159 14.92 -14.61 -6.12
CA PHE A 159 15.77 -13.84 -5.24
C PHE A 159 16.95 -14.67 -4.71
N SER A 160 16.80 -15.99 -4.58
CA SER A 160 17.91 -16.87 -4.19
C SER A 160 18.98 -16.90 -5.28
N LYS A 161 18.58 -16.98 -6.56
CA LYS A 161 19.52 -16.84 -7.68
C LYS A 161 20.17 -15.45 -7.71
N ALA A 162 19.40 -14.39 -7.46
CA ALA A 162 19.96 -13.04 -7.35
C ALA A 162 20.98 -12.93 -6.20
N LYS A 163 20.70 -13.54 -5.04
CA LYS A 163 21.60 -13.62 -3.89
C LYS A 163 22.92 -14.30 -4.24
N GLU A 164 22.86 -15.41 -4.97
CA GLU A 164 24.04 -16.14 -5.46
C GLU A 164 24.84 -15.31 -6.47
N ILE A 165 24.19 -14.71 -7.46
CA ILE A 165 24.84 -13.89 -8.50
C ILE A 165 25.52 -12.65 -7.91
N LEU A 166 24.89 -12.01 -6.93
CA LEU A 166 25.42 -10.82 -6.25
C LEU A 166 26.46 -11.16 -5.18
N GLU A 167 26.68 -12.45 -4.90
CA GLU A 167 27.61 -12.94 -3.87
C GLU A 167 27.38 -12.31 -2.48
N VAL A 168 26.10 -12.16 -2.09
CA VAL A 168 25.71 -11.58 -0.79
C VAL A 168 25.15 -12.63 0.18
N ASN A 169 25.33 -12.39 1.49
CA ASN A 169 25.09 -13.40 2.52
C ASN A 169 23.61 -13.54 2.95
N ASP A 170 22.79 -12.53 2.72
CA ASP A 170 21.38 -12.49 3.13
C ASP A 170 20.49 -11.82 2.08
N PHE A 171 19.17 -12.01 2.20
CA PHE A 171 18.24 -11.35 1.30
C PHE A 171 18.09 -9.86 1.60
N TYR A 172 18.43 -9.42 2.80
CA TYR A 172 18.41 -8.00 3.14
C TYR A 172 19.38 -7.20 2.25
N ALA A 173 20.57 -7.71 1.98
CA ALA A 173 21.54 -7.14 1.05
C ALA A 173 21.04 -7.14 -0.39
N VAL A 174 20.46 -8.25 -0.86
CA VAL A 174 19.82 -8.32 -2.20
C VAL A 174 18.75 -7.25 -2.31
N ASN A 175 17.86 -7.19 -1.33
CA ASN A 175 16.77 -6.25 -1.30
C ASN A 175 17.25 -4.80 -1.27
N LEU A 176 18.29 -4.47 -0.50
CA LEU A 176 18.89 -3.14 -0.51
C LEU A 176 19.44 -2.75 -1.88
N LEU A 177 20.16 -3.64 -2.55
CA LEU A 177 20.71 -3.39 -3.89
C LEU A 177 19.59 -3.18 -4.91
N LEU A 178 18.58 -4.05 -4.91
CA LEU A 178 17.44 -3.92 -5.81
C LEU A 178 16.61 -2.66 -5.50
N TRP A 179 16.53 -2.23 -4.25
CA TRP A 179 15.89 -0.96 -3.91
C TRP A 179 16.72 0.25 -4.32
N ASP A 180 18.04 0.19 -4.20
CA ASP A 180 18.93 1.26 -4.65
C ASP A 180 18.84 1.43 -6.17
N GLU A 181 18.93 0.33 -6.91
CA GLU A 181 18.74 0.30 -8.37
C GLU A 181 17.32 0.72 -8.76
N SER A 182 16.29 0.29 -8.01
CA SER A 182 14.92 0.77 -8.21
C SER A 182 14.87 2.29 -8.04
N ARG A 183 15.54 2.85 -7.03
CA ARG A 183 15.59 4.31 -6.84
C ARG A 183 16.28 4.97 -8.02
N GLU A 184 17.41 4.46 -8.50
CA GLU A 184 18.14 5.01 -9.65
C GLU A 184 17.34 4.94 -10.96
N ARG A 185 16.62 3.84 -11.23
CA ARG A 185 15.67 3.74 -12.37
C ARG A 185 14.44 4.63 -12.24
N THR A 186 14.21 5.15 -11.04
CA THR A 186 13.14 6.11 -10.75
C THR A 186 13.71 7.51 -10.47
N ILE A 187 14.99 7.79 -10.74
CA ILE A 187 15.53 9.15 -10.86
C ILE A 187 15.38 9.54 -12.32
N PRO A 188 14.42 10.40 -12.66
CA PRO A 188 14.33 10.90 -14.01
C PRO A 188 15.41 11.97 -14.16
N GLU A 189 15.97 12.10 -15.36
CA GLU A 189 17.18 12.91 -15.63
C GLU A 189 16.97 14.43 -15.42
N SER A 190 15.83 14.87 -14.85
CA SER A 190 15.43 16.27 -14.70
C SER A 190 14.97 16.62 -13.28
N ASN A 191 15.20 17.88 -12.88
CA ASN A 191 14.85 18.42 -11.56
C ASN A 191 13.34 18.47 -11.28
N GLU A 192 12.47 18.44 -12.31
CA GLU A 192 11.02 18.47 -12.14
C GLU A 192 10.48 17.13 -11.59
N ASP A 193 11.12 16.02 -11.93
CA ASP A 193 10.63 14.70 -11.56
C ASP A 193 11.17 14.19 -10.20
N LEU A 194 12.23 14.81 -9.69
CA LEU A 194 12.77 14.60 -8.33
C LEU A 194 11.82 15.12 -7.25
N GLU A 195 11.10 16.22 -7.52
CA GLU A 195 10.03 16.73 -6.63
C GLU A 195 8.85 15.74 -6.59
N GLU A 196 8.51 15.15 -7.73
CA GLU A 196 7.43 14.18 -7.83
C GLU A 196 7.77 12.89 -7.02
N TYR A 197 8.96 12.32 -7.16
CA TYR A 197 9.33 11.09 -6.43
C TYR A 197 9.39 11.28 -4.90
N GLN A 198 9.89 12.43 -4.44
CA GLN A 198 9.96 12.77 -3.00
C GLN A 198 8.57 13.02 -2.40
N ASP A 199 7.67 13.66 -3.15
CA ASP A 199 6.28 13.88 -2.74
C ASP A 199 5.49 12.57 -2.59
N SER A 200 5.89 11.52 -3.31
CA SER A 200 5.25 10.22 -3.16
C SER A 200 5.48 9.65 -1.76
N LEU A 201 6.70 9.75 -1.20
CA LEU A 201 7.12 9.09 0.05
C LEU A 201 6.46 9.66 1.32
N MET A 202 5.84 10.85 1.25
CA MET A 202 5.28 11.62 2.37
C MET A 202 3.74 11.59 2.48
N LEU A 203 3.06 10.74 1.70
CA LEU A 203 1.59 10.63 1.56
C LEU A 203 0.79 10.08 2.78
N ALA A 204 1.40 9.91 3.96
CA ALA A 204 0.76 9.30 5.13
C ALA A 204 0.01 10.32 6.02
N SER A 205 -1.24 10.64 5.68
CA SER A 205 -2.22 11.17 6.64
C SER A 205 -3.62 10.63 6.36
N ARG A 206 -4.53 10.70 7.33
CA ARG A 206 -5.87 10.07 7.28
C ARG A 206 -6.75 10.72 6.20
N GLU A 207 -7.85 10.06 5.82
CA GLU A 207 -8.82 10.53 4.79
C GLU A 207 -9.44 11.82 5.30
N SER A 208 -9.74 11.83 6.60
CA SER A 208 -10.13 13.01 7.36
C SER A 208 -9.18 14.18 7.15
N ASP A 209 -7.87 13.96 7.01
CA ASP A 209 -6.90 15.03 6.91
C ASP A 209 -6.86 15.62 5.48
N LEU A 210 -7.06 14.78 4.46
CA LEU A 210 -7.24 15.26 3.08
C LEU A 210 -8.57 16.00 2.93
N GLN A 211 -9.65 15.45 3.47
CA GLN A 211 -10.97 16.08 3.48
C GLN A 211 -10.89 17.44 4.20
N GLU A 212 -10.27 17.48 5.38
CA GLU A 212 -10.03 18.70 6.14
C GLU A 212 -9.23 19.72 5.32
N TYR A 213 -8.15 19.28 4.69
CA TYR A 213 -7.29 20.16 3.91
C TYR A 213 -8.01 20.73 2.68
N LEU A 214 -8.72 19.89 1.92
CA LEU A 214 -9.47 20.33 0.74
C LEU A 214 -10.71 21.16 1.10
N ALA A 215 -11.33 20.90 2.24
CA ALA A 215 -12.40 21.75 2.78
C ALA A 215 -11.89 23.18 3.05
N ASN A 216 -10.68 23.31 3.58
CA ASN A 216 -10.06 24.60 3.90
C ASN A 216 -9.38 25.25 2.68
N HIS A 217 -9.12 24.49 1.61
CA HIS A 217 -8.49 24.97 0.37
C HIS A 217 -9.22 24.50 -0.91
N PRO A 218 -10.51 24.86 -1.12
CA PRO A 218 -11.28 24.34 -2.26
C PRO A 218 -10.70 24.70 -3.64
N ASN A 219 -9.99 25.82 -3.74
CA ASN A 219 -9.32 26.25 -4.98
C ASN A 219 -8.26 25.26 -5.49
N LEU A 220 -7.74 24.38 -4.63
CA LEU A 220 -6.82 23.31 -5.05
C LEU A 220 -7.52 22.22 -5.86
N ILE A 221 -8.84 22.07 -5.70
CA ILE A 221 -9.65 21.17 -6.53
C ILE A 221 -9.92 21.86 -7.86
N GLU A 222 -10.47 23.06 -7.83
CA GLU A 222 -10.82 23.86 -9.01
C GLU A 222 -10.98 25.31 -8.60
N GLU A 223 -10.53 26.23 -9.45
CA GLU A 223 -10.61 27.66 -9.18
C GLU A 223 -12.08 28.12 -9.01
N GLY A 224 -12.35 28.86 -7.94
CA GLY A 224 -13.69 29.38 -7.64
C GLY A 224 -14.65 28.35 -7.04
N LEU A 225 -14.16 27.19 -6.59
CA LEU A 225 -14.92 26.31 -5.72
C LEU A 225 -15.09 26.92 -4.32
N GLU A 226 -16.27 26.76 -3.75
CA GLU A 226 -16.59 27.13 -2.37
C GLU A 226 -17.19 25.95 -1.62
N LEU A 227 -16.71 25.69 -0.41
CA LEU A 227 -17.28 24.66 0.46
C LEU A 227 -18.68 25.06 0.91
N ILE A 228 -19.67 24.19 0.66
CA ILE A 228 -21.01 24.30 1.26
C ILE A 228 -21.01 23.59 2.61
N GLU A 229 -20.64 22.30 2.63
CA GLU A 229 -20.67 21.48 3.85
C GLU A 229 -19.70 20.30 3.71
N LYS A 230 -18.97 20.02 4.79
CA LYS A 230 -18.12 18.83 4.92
C LYS A 230 -18.90 17.73 5.64
N GLU A 231 -18.73 16.49 5.20
CA GLU A 231 -19.35 15.32 5.79
C GLU A 231 -20.89 15.41 5.84
N LYS A 232 -21.52 15.88 4.76
CA LYS A 232 -22.98 16.09 4.66
C LYS A 232 -23.72 14.75 4.78
N PRO A 233 -24.54 14.53 5.83
CA PRO A 233 -25.38 13.33 5.89
C PRO A 233 -26.51 13.41 4.86
N VAL A 234 -26.69 12.34 4.07
CA VAL A 234 -27.68 12.25 2.99
C VAL A 234 -28.58 11.01 3.14
N GLY A 235 -28.87 10.66 4.39
CA GLY A 235 -29.75 9.54 4.75
C GLY A 235 -29.20 8.20 4.28
N SER A 236 -30.03 7.42 3.59
CA SER A 236 -29.67 6.08 3.09
C SER A 236 -28.59 6.09 2.00
N ALA A 237 -28.37 7.24 1.33
CA ALA A 237 -27.31 7.35 0.33
C ALA A 237 -25.91 7.33 0.98
N GLY A 238 -25.80 7.76 2.24
CA GLY A 238 -24.56 7.79 3.03
C GLY A 238 -24.20 9.19 3.52
N ARG A 239 -22.91 9.54 3.44
CA ARG A 239 -22.36 10.83 3.84
C ARG A 239 -21.45 11.33 2.73
N ILE A 240 -21.69 12.55 2.24
CA ILE A 240 -20.85 13.18 1.21
C ILE A 240 -19.61 13.74 1.90
N ASP A 241 -18.42 13.37 1.43
CA ASP A 241 -17.15 13.89 1.96
C ASP A 241 -17.12 15.43 1.94
N LEU A 242 -17.25 16.04 0.75
CA LEU A 242 -17.33 17.48 0.60
C LEU A 242 -18.42 17.84 -0.42
N LEU A 243 -19.36 18.66 0.01
CA LEU A 243 -20.33 19.30 -0.85
C LEU A 243 -19.89 20.75 -1.09
N MET A 244 -19.75 21.12 -2.36
CA MET A 244 -19.22 22.42 -2.77
C MET A 244 -20.09 23.07 -3.85
N ARG A 245 -19.77 24.32 -4.18
CA ARG A 245 -20.36 25.08 -5.28
C ARG A 245 -19.28 25.64 -6.16
N ASP A 246 -19.41 25.50 -7.48
CA ASP A 246 -18.49 26.13 -8.41
C ASP A 246 -18.87 27.58 -8.74
N SER A 247 -17.98 28.28 -9.44
CA SER A 247 -18.13 29.69 -9.84
C SER A 247 -19.34 29.97 -10.74
N THR A 248 -19.93 28.93 -11.35
CA THR A 248 -21.14 29.03 -12.16
C THR A 248 -22.43 28.73 -11.37
N GLY A 249 -22.30 28.46 -10.07
CA GLY A 249 -23.41 28.15 -9.18
C GLY A 249 -23.86 26.68 -9.19
N ARG A 250 -23.11 25.76 -9.81
CA ARG A 250 -23.44 24.33 -9.82
C ARG A 250 -22.99 23.66 -8.53
N ASN A 251 -23.76 22.69 -8.06
CA ASN A 251 -23.38 21.84 -6.93
C ASN A 251 -22.29 20.86 -7.37
N VAL A 252 -21.30 20.65 -6.51
CA VAL A 252 -20.17 19.77 -6.76
C VAL A 252 -20.02 18.81 -5.59
N VAL A 253 -20.20 17.53 -5.87
CA VAL A 253 -19.96 16.44 -4.92
C VAL A 253 -18.51 16.01 -5.08
N VAL A 254 -17.71 16.16 -4.04
CA VAL A 254 -16.31 15.71 -4.05
C VAL A 254 -16.18 14.51 -3.12
N GLU A 255 -15.73 13.39 -3.66
CA GLU A 255 -15.45 12.15 -2.93
C GLU A 255 -13.95 11.90 -2.91
N THR A 256 -13.38 11.64 -1.74
CA THR A 256 -11.93 11.48 -1.57
C THR A 256 -11.57 10.02 -1.28
N LYS A 257 -10.48 9.51 -1.86
CA LYS A 257 -9.95 8.17 -1.58
C LYS A 257 -8.43 8.20 -1.44
N LYS A 258 -7.89 7.55 -0.40
CA LYS A 258 -6.44 7.52 -0.09
C LYS A 258 -5.54 6.80 -1.09
N GLY A 259 -6.10 5.88 -1.87
CA GLY A 259 -5.33 4.98 -2.73
C GLY A 259 -6.15 4.54 -3.93
N ARG A 260 -5.72 3.47 -4.62
CA ARG A 260 -6.48 2.90 -5.73
C ARG A 260 -7.91 2.61 -5.30
N SER A 261 -8.84 3.30 -5.95
CA SER A 261 -10.26 3.07 -5.80
C SER A 261 -10.75 2.25 -6.97
N ASN A 262 -11.52 1.20 -6.70
CA ASN A 262 -12.25 0.51 -7.76
C ASN A 262 -13.45 1.37 -8.23
N ASP A 263 -14.17 0.86 -9.23
CA ASP A 263 -15.38 1.41 -9.81
C ASP A 263 -16.55 1.61 -8.81
N SER A 264 -16.49 1.03 -7.60
CA SER A 264 -17.54 1.22 -6.59
C SER A 264 -17.70 2.68 -6.12
N VAL A 265 -16.63 3.48 -6.18
CA VAL A 265 -16.69 4.92 -5.86
C VAL A 265 -17.56 5.68 -6.84
N VAL A 266 -17.59 5.28 -8.12
CA VAL A 266 -18.47 5.90 -9.14
C VAL A 266 -19.93 5.71 -8.73
N GLY A 267 -20.30 4.51 -8.31
CA GLY A 267 -21.65 4.25 -7.79
C GLY A 267 -21.94 5.05 -6.51
N GLN A 268 -20.95 5.22 -5.63
CA GLN A 268 -21.08 6.03 -4.42
C GLN A 268 -21.31 7.52 -4.74
N THR A 269 -20.44 8.14 -5.52
CA THR A 269 -20.57 9.53 -5.97
C THR A 269 -21.87 9.74 -6.74
N SER A 270 -22.28 8.78 -7.57
CA SER A 270 -23.54 8.86 -8.32
C SER A 270 -24.77 8.89 -7.39
N ARG A 271 -24.78 8.11 -6.30
CA ARG A 271 -25.86 8.17 -5.29
C ARG A 271 -25.93 9.54 -4.62
N TYR A 272 -24.77 10.12 -4.29
CA TYR A 272 -24.69 11.45 -3.70
C TYR A 272 -25.18 12.54 -4.64
N MET A 273 -24.76 12.50 -5.90
CA MET A 273 -25.25 13.41 -6.94
C MET A 273 -26.76 13.29 -7.13
N GLY A 274 -27.30 12.06 -7.16
CA GLY A 274 -28.74 11.83 -7.23
C GLY A 274 -29.49 12.46 -6.05
N TRP A 275 -28.97 12.33 -4.83
CA TRP A 275 -29.55 12.97 -3.65
C TRP A 275 -29.50 14.49 -3.76
N VAL A 276 -28.36 15.08 -4.13
CA VAL A 276 -28.19 16.54 -4.29
C VAL A 276 -29.15 17.07 -5.35
N SER A 277 -29.27 16.40 -6.49
CA SER A 277 -30.18 16.79 -7.58
C SER A 277 -31.65 16.79 -7.18
N GLN A 278 -32.04 16.03 -6.15
CA GLN A 278 -33.43 15.96 -5.68
C GLN A 278 -33.72 16.94 -4.53
N ASN A 279 -32.69 17.37 -3.80
CA ASN A 279 -32.85 18.10 -2.54
C ASN A 279 -32.27 19.52 -2.60
N MET A 280 -31.57 19.88 -3.67
CA MET A 280 -30.93 21.18 -3.84
C MET A 280 -31.18 21.71 -5.25
N ASP A 281 -31.28 23.04 -5.35
CA ASP A 281 -31.47 23.70 -6.63
C ASP A 281 -30.16 23.74 -7.45
N GLY A 282 -30.30 23.59 -8.76
CA GLY A 282 -29.21 23.72 -9.72
C GLY A 282 -28.56 22.41 -10.16
N PRO A 283 -27.70 22.46 -11.19
CA PRO A 283 -27.04 21.26 -11.72
C PRO A 283 -26.07 20.66 -10.70
N VAL A 284 -25.81 19.37 -10.81
CA VAL A 284 -24.80 18.67 -9.99
C VAL A 284 -23.76 17.96 -10.87
N ARG A 285 -22.50 18.03 -10.45
CA ARG A 285 -21.40 17.22 -10.99
C ARG A 285 -20.60 16.59 -9.85
N GLY A 286 -19.83 15.55 -10.17
CA GLY A 286 -18.97 14.87 -9.21
C GLY A 286 -17.50 15.00 -9.56
N ILE A 287 -16.67 15.11 -8.53
CA ILE A 287 -15.22 15.05 -8.61
C ILE A 287 -14.77 13.93 -7.68
N ILE A 288 -14.04 12.96 -8.21
CA ILE A 288 -13.43 11.90 -7.42
C ILE A 288 -11.96 12.25 -7.27
N VAL A 289 -11.48 12.42 -6.04
CA VAL A 289 -10.10 12.77 -5.73
C VAL A 289 -9.38 11.51 -5.23
N VAL A 290 -8.38 11.05 -5.97
CA VAL A 290 -7.64 9.82 -5.66
C VAL A 290 -6.13 10.07 -5.63
N ALA A 291 -5.37 9.25 -4.89
CA ALA A 291 -3.91 9.33 -4.92
C ALA A 291 -3.33 8.66 -6.18
N ASP A 292 -3.86 7.50 -6.56
CA ASP A 292 -3.34 6.65 -7.63
C ASP A 292 -4.38 6.42 -8.74
N PRO A 293 -3.97 6.33 -10.00
CA PRO A 293 -4.85 5.97 -11.11
C PRO A 293 -5.29 4.49 -11.05
N ASP A 294 -6.51 4.22 -11.50
CA ASP A 294 -7.10 2.87 -11.63
C ASP A 294 -7.90 2.78 -12.95
N ASP A 295 -7.55 1.83 -13.82
CA ASP A 295 -8.15 1.73 -15.15
C ASP A 295 -9.66 1.46 -15.12
N ARG A 296 -10.15 0.70 -14.14
CA ARG A 296 -11.59 0.41 -14.02
C ARG A 296 -12.35 1.65 -13.58
N LEU A 297 -11.80 2.42 -12.65
CA LEU A 297 -12.33 3.72 -12.26
C LEU A 297 -12.39 4.66 -13.47
N LEU A 298 -11.30 4.76 -14.25
CA LEU A 298 -11.24 5.64 -15.42
C LEU A 298 -12.26 5.24 -16.49
N LEU A 299 -12.39 3.94 -16.78
CA LEU A 299 -13.42 3.44 -17.70
C LEU A 299 -14.83 3.73 -17.20
N ALA A 300 -15.09 3.57 -15.91
CA ALA A 300 -16.39 3.86 -15.30
C ALA A 300 -16.71 5.37 -15.35
N VAL A 301 -15.74 6.24 -15.04
CA VAL A 301 -15.92 7.70 -15.11
C VAL A 301 -16.11 8.17 -16.55
N ALA A 302 -15.40 7.59 -17.53
CA ALA A 302 -15.53 7.95 -18.94
C ALA A 302 -16.96 7.76 -19.47
N ALA A 303 -17.75 6.84 -18.89
CA ALA A 303 -19.15 6.64 -19.21
C ALA A 303 -20.10 7.70 -18.59
N HIS A 304 -19.61 8.59 -17.73
CA HIS A 304 -20.40 9.56 -16.97
C HIS A 304 -19.88 11.00 -17.21
N PRO A 305 -20.50 11.77 -18.13
CA PRO A 305 -20.02 13.11 -18.53
C PRO A 305 -19.98 14.15 -17.40
N THR A 306 -20.70 13.91 -16.31
CA THR A 306 -20.78 14.78 -15.14
C THR A 306 -19.84 14.35 -14.01
N LEU A 307 -19.02 13.32 -14.23
CA LEU A 307 -17.97 12.89 -13.32
C LEU A 307 -16.60 13.24 -13.87
N SER A 308 -15.68 13.57 -12.98
CA SER A 308 -14.28 13.78 -13.30
C SER A 308 -13.40 13.21 -12.19
N VAL A 309 -12.15 12.87 -12.54
CA VAL A 309 -11.14 12.42 -11.57
C VAL A 309 -10.11 13.52 -11.42
N LYS A 310 -9.71 13.79 -10.17
CA LYS A 310 -8.55 14.59 -9.82
C LYS A 310 -7.59 13.76 -8.98
N TYR A 311 -6.33 14.14 -9.04
CA TYR A 311 -5.27 13.47 -8.32
C TYR A 311 -4.74 14.41 -7.24
N TYR A 312 -4.34 13.86 -6.10
CA TYR A 312 -3.71 14.65 -5.05
C TYR A 312 -2.38 14.04 -4.62
N ARG A 313 -1.48 14.91 -4.14
CA ARG A 313 -0.22 14.55 -3.50
C ARG A 313 0.03 15.50 -2.34
N LYS A 314 0.69 15.05 -1.27
CA LYS A 314 0.95 15.86 -0.06
C LYS A 314 2.45 16.06 0.10
N PHE A 315 2.88 17.30 0.34
CA PHE A 315 4.27 17.63 0.63
C PHE A 315 4.40 18.52 1.88
N TYR A 316 5.49 18.35 2.63
CA TYR A 316 5.85 19.21 3.77
C TYR A 316 7.21 19.84 3.50
N ARG A 317 7.37 21.13 3.81
CA ARG A 317 8.68 21.81 3.82
C ARG A 317 8.97 22.35 5.23
N LEU A 318 10.15 22.02 5.74
CA LEU A 318 10.73 22.60 6.96
C LEU A 318 12.08 23.21 6.59
N SER A 319 12.42 24.34 7.20
CA SER A 319 13.66 25.05 6.92
C SER A 319 14.29 25.57 8.20
N ASP A 320 15.62 25.47 8.28
CA ASP A 320 16.44 25.98 9.40
C ASP A 320 16.58 27.51 9.37
N ASN A 321 16.22 28.12 8.24
CA ASN A 321 16.06 29.56 8.04
C ASN A 321 14.61 29.88 7.63
N PRO A 322 14.07 31.09 7.89
CA PRO A 322 12.79 31.49 7.31
C PRO A 322 12.83 31.34 5.78
N PHE A 323 11.78 30.77 5.17
CA PHE A 323 11.67 30.69 3.72
C PHE A 323 11.71 32.10 3.14
N ASN A 324 12.73 32.41 2.33
CA ASN A 324 12.78 33.65 1.59
C ASN A 324 12.26 33.37 0.19
N ASP A 325 10.99 33.68 -0.03
CA ASP A 325 10.35 33.66 -1.33
C ASP A 325 10.95 34.78 -2.18
N ASN A 326 11.84 34.43 -3.12
CA ASN A 326 12.08 35.19 -4.36
C ASN A 326 13.09 34.45 -5.26
N SER A 327 12.58 33.49 -6.04
CA SER A 327 12.79 33.37 -7.49
C SER A 327 12.10 32.12 -8.02
#